data_AF-A0A5C3EPX3-F1
#
_entry.id   AF-A0A5C3EPX3-F1
#
_cell.length_a   1.000
_cell.length_b   1.000
_cell.length_c   1.000
_cell.angle_alpha   90.00
_cell.angle_beta   90.00
_cell.angle_gamma   90.00
#
_symmetry.space_group_name_H-M   'P 1'
#
loop_
_entity.id
_entity.type
_entity.pdbx_description
1 polymer ?
#
loop_
_entity_poly.entity_id
_entity_poly.type
_entity_poly.pdbx_seq_one_letter_code
_entity_poly.pdbx_strand_id
1 'polypeptide(L)'
;MPHSHHSHSGQFCSHAKDTLSQVLQRAQSLGFTHFHLSEHVPRQNTSELYPEELEANLTPQTLRITFGDYLTEARRLQKQHKESLHILVGCESENITSPGTLDYLTEVLGSDRNSEPGLIGKGVVDYIVGSLHHTHSIPIDFDRETFDRSIASFEKDSTTNKLTNAHLRLVDQYLDDQMEVMQRLKPEVIGHFDLFRLFTPELKLKASQVWSKVERNISFAVEYGALFECNAAAFRKGWNTSYPAKEILDLILSMGGRLCLSDDSHGVQAVGLNYLRMRQYLIDSGVDRIWYLEKNSSTSFSTIGDSSVTHSSSAPTRFPRGTVAKSMGPEWKTHPFWTTFAAALEGQQ
;
A
#
# COMPACT_ATOMS: atom_id res chain seq x y z
N MET A 1 -11.34 11.34 -8.97
CA MET A 1 -10.75 10.78 -10.19
C MET A 1 -10.66 9.28 -10.03
N PRO A 2 -10.88 8.47 -11.08
CA PRO A 2 -10.65 7.03 -11.02
C PRO A 2 -9.15 6.74 -10.94
N HIS A 3 -8.74 5.97 -9.93
CA HIS A 3 -7.34 5.76 -9.59
C HIS A 3 -7.07 4.38 -9.00
N SER A 4 -5.84 3.89 -9.16
CA SER A 4 -5.24 2.81 -8.34
C SER A 4 -3.84 3.25 -7.90
N HIS A 5 -3.53 3.11 -6.61
CA HIS A 5 -2.21 3.42 -6.04
C HIS A 5 -1.31 2.20 -5.82
N HIS A 6 -1.79 1.00 -6.15
CA HIS A 6 -1.09 -0.23 -5.80
C HIS A 6 -1.20 -1.23 -6.95
N SER A 7 -0.09 -1.51 -7.63
CA SER A 7 -0.06 -2.47 -8.74
C SER A 7 1.33 -3.07 -8.97
N HIS A 8 1.32 -4.30 -9.46
CA HIS A 8 2.46 -5.18 -9.72
C HIS A 8 2.39 -5.79 -11.12
N SER A 9 3.49 -6.40 -11.56
CA SER A 9 3.62 -7.04 -12.87
C SER A 9 4.48 -8.29 -12.81
N GLY A 10 4.14 -9.31 -13.58
CA GLY A 10 4.94 -10.54 -13.68
C GLY A 10 6.32 -10.34 -14.30
N GLN A 11 6.57 -9.16 -14.89
CA GLN A 11 7.88 -8.78 -15.40
C GLN A 11 8.90 -8.53 -14.28
N PHE A 12 8.44 -8.09 -13.09
CA PHE A 12 9.32 -7.68 -11.98
C PHE A 12 8.94 -8.28 -10.62
N CYS A 13 7.86 -9.07 -10.55
CA CYS A 13 7.38 -9.75 -9.35
C CYS A 13 7.08 -11.24 -9.65
N SER A 14 7.70 -12.15 -8.90
CA SER A 14 7.66 -13.61 -9.14
C SER A 14 6.26 -14.22 -9.04
N HIS A 15 5.42 -13.67 -8.17
CA HIS A 15 4.03 -14.11 -7.96
C HIS A 15 2.99 -13.29 -8.73
N ALA A 16 3.43 -12.35 -9.58
CA ALA A 16 2.57 -11.63 -10.53
C ALA A 16 2.60 -12.25 -11.94
N LYS A 17 1.76 -11.72 -12.83
CA LYS A 17 1.65 -12.10 -14.25
C LYS A 17 1.69 -10.87 -15.15
N ASP A 18 1.93 -11.11 -16.43
CA ASP A 18 1.96 -10.10 -17.51
C ASP A 18 3.05 -9.03 -17.38
N THR A 19 3.27 -8.29 -18.46
CA THR A 19 4.22 -7.17 -18.47
C THR A 19 3.61 -5.91 -17.86
N LEU A 20 4.47 -5.02 -17.35
CA LEU A 20 4.06 -3.72 -16.81
C LEU A 20 3.27 -2.89 -17.85
N SER A 21 3.67 -2.97 -19.12
CA SER A 21 2.98 -2.35 -20.25
C SER A 21 1.55 -2.90 -20.45
N GLN A 22 1.37 -4.21 -20.37
CA GLN A 22 0.03 -4.83 -20.49
C GLN A 22 -0.89 -4.45 -19.33
N VAL A 23 -0.36 -4.36 -18.11
CA VAL A 23 -1.11 -3.88 -16.93
C VAL A 23 -1.60 -2.44 -17.15
N LEU A 24 -0.74 -1.54 -17.64
CA LEU A 24 -1.13 -0.16 -17.95
C LEU A 24 -2.16 -0.08 -19.08
N GLN A 25 -1.97 -0.82 -20.17
CA GLN A 25 -2.95 -0.88 -21.27
C GLN A 25 -4.31 -1.36 -20.78
N ARG A 26 -4.31 -2.34 -19.89
CA ARG A 26 -5.53 -2.84 -19.26
C ARG A 26 -6.21 -1.74 -18.44
N ALA A 27 -5.48 -1.03 -17.58
CA ALA A 27 -6.02 0.08 -16.80
C ALA A 27 -6.65 1.15 -17.71
N GLN A 28 -6.00 1.51 -18.82
CA GLN A 28 -6.56 2.46 -19.78
C GLN A 28 -7.83 1.94 -20.44
N SER A 29 -7.87 0.66 -20.84
CA SER A 29 -9.06 0.03 -21.43
C SER A 29 -10.28 0.05 -20.50
N LEU A 30 -10.03 0.07 -19.19
CA LEU A 30 -11.05 0.14 -18.14
C LEU A 30 -11.42 1.59 -17.77
N GLY A 31 -10.80 2.59 -18.40
CA GLY A 31 -11.11 4.01 -18.18
C GLY A 31 -10.44 4.63 -16.96
N PHE A 32 -9.41 4.00 -16.39
CA PHE A 32 -8.59 4.65 -15.36
C PHE A 32 -7.90 5.89 -15.94
N THR A 33 -7.87 6.97 -15.17
CA THR A 33 -7.12 8.19 -15.53
C THR A 33 -5.86 8.35 -14.68
N HIS A 34 -5.81 7.68 -13.53
CA HIS A 34 -4.64 7.56 -12.67
C HIS A 34 -4.39 6.08 -12.41
N PHE A 35 -3.17 5.61 -12.62
CA PHE A 35 -2.80 4.24 -12.28
C PHE A 35 -1.31 4.23 -11.96
N HIS A 36 -0.98 3.88 -10.73
CA HIS A 36 0.37 4.04 -10.21
C HIS A 36 1.03 2.69 -10.00
N LEU A 37 2.34 2.67 -10.18
CA LEU A 37 3.17 1.46 -10.16
C LEU A 37 3.89 1.39 -8.83
N SER A 38 3.92 0.23 -8.18
CA SER A 38 4.43 0.08 -6.82
C SER A 38 5.05 -1.29 -6.60
N GLU A 39 5.98 -1.70 -7.46
CA GLU A 39 6.57 -3.04 -7.31
C GLU A 39 7.22 -3.26 -5.93
N HIS A 40 7.24 -4.53 -5.51
CA HIS A 40 7.89 -4.93 -4.27
C HIS A 40 9.38 -4.56 -4.29
N VAL A 41 9.87 -4.12 -3.15
CA VAL A 41 11.29 -3.81 -2.94
C VAL A 41 12.14 -5.10 -2.84
N PRO A 42 13.42 -5.07 -3.22
CA PRO A 42 14.29 -6.25 -3.15
C PRO A 42 14.60 -6.64 -1.70
N ARG A 43 14.88 -7.93 -1.48
CA ARG A 43 15.30 -8.48 -0.19
C ARG A 43 16.79 -8.22 0.04
N GLN A 44 17.20 -8.06 1.30
CA GLN A 44 18.61 -7.86 1.65
C GLN A 44 19.34 -9.20 1.73
N ASN A 45 18.71 -10.20 2.35
CA ASN A 45 19.35 -11.46 2.72
C ASN A 45 18.68 -12.66 2.05
N THR A 46 19.44 -13.73 1.78
CA THR A 46 18.88 -14.98 1.24
C THR A 46 17.82 -15.59 2.16
N SER A 47 17.92 -15.40 3.48
CA SER A 47 16.94 -15.86 4.46
C SER A 47 15.59 -15.14 4.40
N GLU A 48 15.51 -14.05 3.63
CA GLU A 48 14.31 -13.23 3.45
C GLU A 48 13.60 -13.52 2.12
N LEU A 49 14.15 -14.43 1.30
CA LEU A 49 13.55 -14.82 0.04
C LEU A 49 12.31 -15.68 0.27
N TYR A 50 11.28 -15.42 -0.52
CA TYR A 50 10.08 -16.24 -0.58
C TYR A 50 10.36 -17.61 -1.23
N PRO A 51 9.55 -18.64 -0.93
CA PRO A 51 9.70 -19.97 -1.53
C PRO A 51 9.81 -19.95 -3.06
N GLU A 52 8.95 -19.20 -3.74
CA GLU A 52 8.93 -19.07 -5.20
C GLU A 52 10.18 -18.35 -5.75
N GLU A 53 10.78 -17.45 -5.00
CA GLU A 53 12.02 -16.77 -5.38
C GLU A 53 13.21 -17.75 -5.30
N LEU A 54 13.22 -18.62 -4.29
CA LEU A 54 14.20 -19.69 -4.15
C LEU A 54 14.04 -20.73 -5.27
N GLU A 55 12.81 -21.15 -5.58
CA GLU A 55 12.51 -22.08 -6.67
C GLU A 55 12.95 -21.52 -8.04
N ALA A 56 12.79 -20.21 -8.24
CA ALA A 56 13.26 -19.50 -9.42
C ALA A 56 14.78 -19.24 -9.43
N ASN A 57 15.54 -19.71 -8.43
CA ASN A 57 16.98 -19.48 -8.25
C ASN A 57 17.35 -17.98 -8.22
N LEU A 58 16.46 -17.14 -7.69
CA LEU A 58 16.73 -15.73 -7.50
C LEU A 58 17.64 -15.53 -6.29
N THR A 59 18.38 -14.43 -6.32
CA THR A 59 19.26 -14.00 -5.23
C THR A 59 18.92 -12.57 -4.84
N PRO A 60 19.29 -12.09 -3.64
CA PRO A 60 19.16 -10.68 -3.29
C PRO A 60 19.75 -9.73 -4.36
N GLN A 61 20.88 -10.13 -4.97
CA GLN A 61 21.49 -9.37 -6.05
C GLN A 61 20.63 -9.36 -7.34
N THR A 62 20.05 -10.51 -7.70
CA THR A 62 19.13 -10.60 -8.84
C THR A 62 17.91 -9.72 -8.62
N LEU A 63 17.29 -9.78 -7.44
CA LEU A 63 16.15 -8.93 -7.09
C LEU A 63 16.50 -7.43 -7.12
N ARG A 64 17.70 -7.05 -6.66
CA ARG A 64 18.17 -5.66 -6.76
C ARG A 64 18.30 -5.19 -8.21
N ILE A 65 18.79 -6.05 -9.11
CA ILE A 65 18.86 -5.75 -10.55
C ILE A 65 17.45 -5.63 -11.12
N THR A 66 16.56 -6.60 -10.84
CA THR A 66 15.16 -6.59 -11.28
C THR A 66 14.43 -5.32 -10.84
N PHE A 67 14.64 -4.85 -9.61
CA PHE A 67 14.06 -3.60 -9.13
C PHE A 67 14.61 -2.36 -9.88
N GLY A 68 15.90 -2.35 -10.22
CA GLY A 68 16.49 -1.30 -11.06
C GLY A 68 15.92 -1.29 -12.48
N ASP A 69 15.70 -2.46 -13.07
CA ASP A 69 15.07 -2.63 -14.39
C ASP A 69 13.61 -2.17 -14.35
N TYR A 70 12.87 -2.49 -13.28
CA TYR A 70 11.53 -1.95 -13.01
C TYR A 70 11.52 -0.43 -13.04
N LEU A 71 12.38 0.23 -12.27
CA LEU A 71 12.39 1.70 -12.21
C LEU A 71 12.67 2.31 -13.59
N THR A 72 13.58 1.70 -14.36
CA THR A 72 13.89 2.13 -15.73
C THR A 72 12.65 2.02 -16.64
N GLU A 73 12.01 0.86 -16.65
CA GLU A 73 10.87 0.59 -17.52
C GLU A 73 9.63 1.39 -17.11
N ALA A 74 9.35 1.49 -15.81
CA ALA A 74 8.26 2.29 -15.26
C ALA A 74 8.41 3.77 -15.63
N ARG A 75 9.64 4.32 -15.61
CA ARG A 75 9.90 5.70 -16.04
C ARG A 75 9.75 5.88 -17.55
N ARG A 76 10.13 4.88 -18.35
CA ARG A 76 9.90 4.88 -19.81
C ARG A 76 8.39 4.90 -20.12
N LEU A 77 7.62 4.03 -19.47
CA LEU A 77 6.16 3.95 -19.62
C LEU A 77 5.46 5.21 -19.09
N GLN A 78 5.90 5.75 -17.95
CA GLN A 78 5.39 7.04 -17.43
C GLN A 78 5.50 8.16 -18.48
N LYS A 79 6.63 8.24 -19.21
CA LYS A 79 6.82 9.22 -20.30
C LYS A 79 5.95 8.89 -21.52
N GLN A 80 5.86 7.62 -21.89
CA GLN A 80 5.08 7.16 -23.05
C GLN A 80 3.58 7.47 -22.89
N HIS A 81 3.03 7.29 -21.69
CA HIS A 81 1.60 7.42 -21.44
C HIS A 81 1.15 8.80 -20.95
N LYS A 82 2.07 9.79 -20.86
CA LYS A 82 1.86 11.10 -20.20
C LYS A 82 0.59 11.87 -20.58
N GLU A 83 0.10 11.72 -21.82
CA GLU A 83 -1.10 12.43 -22.31
C GLU A 83 -2.40 11.65 -22.05
N SER A 84 -2.28 10.37 -21.66
CA SER A 84 -3.38 9.40 -21.65
C SER A 84 -3.62 8.74 -20.29
N LEU A 85 -2.64 8.78 -19.38
CA LEU A 85 -2.72 8.19 -18.06
C LEU A 85 -1.74 8.87 -17.10
N HIS A 86 -2.23 9.28 -15.93
CA HIS A 86 -1.37 9.78 -14.85
C HIS A 86 -0.72 8.61 -14.12
N ILE A 87 0.58 8.45 -14.32
CA ILE A 87 1.40 7.41 -13.69
C ILE A 87 2.34 8.04 -12.68
N LEU A 88 2.39 7.48 -11.48
CA LEU A 88 3.46 7.69 -10.50
C LEU A 88 4.25 6.38 -10.42
N VAL A 89 5.57 6.49 -10.29
CA VAL A 89 6.46 5.33 -10.11
C VAL A 89 6.88 5.29 -8.66
N GLY A 90 6.40 4.31 -7.92
CA GLY A 90 6.67 4.11 -6.51
C GLY A 90 7.26 2.73 -6.24
N CYS A 91 7.20 2.31 -4.99
CA CYS A 91 7.45 0.94 -4.57
C CYS A 91 6.56 0.59 -3.38
N GLU A 92 6.36 -0.71 -3.16
CA GLU A 92 5.76 -1.23 -1.95
C GLU A 92 6.86 -1.69 -0.98
N SER A 93 6.85 -1.15 0.23
CA SER A 93 7.87 -1.41 1.24
C SER A 93 7.69 -2.76 1.93
N GLU A 94 8.68 -3.11 2.75
CA GLU A 94 8.67 -4.27 3.64
C GLU A 94 9.45 -3.96 4.91
N ASN A 95 9.17 -4.66 6.02
CA ASN A 95 10.05 -4.75 7.19
C ASN A 95 10.13 -6.20 7.71
N ILE A 96 11.07 -7.00 7.20
CA ILE A 96 11.20 -8.43 7.54
C ILE A 96 12.05 -8.62 8.80
N THR A 97 13.19 -7.95 8.83
CA THR A 97 14.18 -8.00 9.90
C THR A 97 14.65 -6.58 10.20
N SER A 98 14.10 -5.97 11.24
CA SER A 98 14.51 -4.64 11.68
C SER A 98 15.85 -4.67 12.44
N PRO A 99 16.73 -3.65 12.29
CA PRO A 99 16.58 -2.48 11.40
C PRO A 99 17.03 -2.72 9.96
N GLY A 100 17.62 -3.90 9.68
CA GLY A 100 18.32 -4.22 8.43
C GLY A 100 17.49 -4.02 7.16
N THR A 101 16.26 -4.51 7.12
CA THR A 101 15.39 -4.39 5.94
C THR A 101 15.17 -2.92 5.54
N LEU A 102 14.90 -2.05 6.51
CA LEU A 102 14.65 -0.63 6.25
C LEU A 102 15.94 0.16 6.00
N ASP A 103 17.06 -0.22 6.61
CA ASP A 103 18.39 0.32 6.26
C ASP A 103 18.74 0.01 4.81
N TYR A 104 18.53 -1.24 4.38
CA TYR A 104 18.78 -1.67 3.01
C TYR A 104 17.85 -0.98 2.01
N LEU A 105 16.55 -0.89 2.30
CA LEU A 105 15.61 -0.16 1.44
C LEU A 105 16.01 1.31 1.28
N THR A 106 16.42 1.96 2.37
CA THR A 106 16.90 3.35 2.35
C THR A 106 18.10 3.51 1.39
N GLU A 107 19.05 2.58 1.44
CA GLU A 107 20.21 2.56 0.54
C GLU A 107 19.82 2.27 -0.92
N VAL A 108 18.96 1.28 -1.17
CA VAL A 108 18.46 0.93 -2.51
C VAL A 108 17.78 2.13 -3.18
N LEU A 109 17.07 2.94 -2.39
CA LEU A 109 16.42 4.16 -2.85
C LEU A 109 17.37 5.37 -2.93
N GLY A 110 18.68 5.17 -2.78
CA GLY A 110 19.70 6.21 -2.93
C GLY A 110 19.71 7.25 -1.83
N SER A 111 19.22 6.90 -0.64
CA SER A 111 19.22 7.75 0.56
C SER A 111 20.13 7.15 1.64
N ASP A 112 20.31 7.88 2.75
CA ASP A 112 21.09 7.41 3.89
C ASP A 112 20.27 7.40 5.18
N ARG A 113 20.74 6.70 6.22
CA ARG A 113 20.02 6.54 7.50
C ARG A 113 19.69 7.85 8.25
N ASN A 114 20.36 8.95 7.92
CA ASN A 114 20.10 10.27 8.51
C ASN A 114 19.20 11.14 7.63
N SER A 115 18.85 10.68 6.43
CA SER A 115 17.90 11.37 5.55
C SER A 115 16.54 11.47 6.26
N GLU A 116 15.86 12.62 6.12
CA GLU A 116 14.53 12.75 6.72
C GLU A 116 13.57 11.71 6.11
N PRO A 117 12.72 11.04 6.91
CA PRO A 117 11.84 9.97 6.45
C PRO A 117 11.04 10.26 5.16
N GLY A 118 10.43 11.45 5.07
CA GLY A 118 9.64 11.84 3.90
C GLY A 118 10.46 12.15 2.64
N LEU A 119 11.79 12.24 2.75
CA LEU A 119 12.74 12.46 1.65
C LEU A 119 13.39 11.17 1.16
N ILE A 120 13.26 10.05 1.88
CA ILE A 120 13.80 8.75 1.45
C ILE A 120 13.29 8.42 0.05
N GLY A 121 14.20 8.12 -0.88
CA GLY A 121 13.88 7.81 -2.27
C GLY A 121 13.48 8.99 -3.14
N LYS A 122 13.61 10.24 -2.66
CA LYS A 122 13.33 11.42 -3.46
C LYS A 122 14.20 11.45 -4.72
N GLY A 123 13.56 11.58 -5.87
CA GLY A 123 14.22 11.55 -7.18
C GLY A 123 14.36 10.15 -7.78
N VAL A 124 14.18 9.10 -6.98
CA VAL A 124 14.14 7.71 -7.42
C VAL A 124 12.69 7.26 -7.59
N VAL A 125 11.89 7.38 -6.53
CA VAL A 125 10.45 7.08 -6.50
C VAL A 125 9.64 8.35 -6.25
N ASP A 126 8.41 8.36 -6.76
CA ASP A 126 7.44 9.45 -6.57
C ASP A 126 6.65 9.27 -5.24
N TYR A 127 6.46 8.04 -4.79
CA TYR A 127 5.72 7.69 -3.57
C TYR A 127 6.09 6.28 -3.08
N ILE A 128 5.75 5.97 -1.83
CA ILE A 128 5.90 4.64 -1.23
C ILE A 128 4.53 4.15 -0.73
N VAL A 129 4.21 2.90 -1.01
CA VAL A 129 3.15 2.15 -0.32
C VAL A 129 3.79 1.45 0.88
N GLY A 130 3.43 1.91 2.08
CA GLY A 130 3.93 1.41 3.34
C GLY A 130 3.23 0.13 3.76
N SER A 131 3.83 -1.00 3.43
CA SER A 131 3.28 -2.34 3.69
C SER A 131 4.20 -3.19 4.56
N LEU A 132 3.60 -4.25 5.12
CA LEU A 132 4.26 -5.34 5.83
C LEU A 132 3.66 -6.66 5.37
N HIS A 133 4.48 -7.66 5.14
CA HIS A 133 4.06 -9.00 4.74
C HIS A 133 4.64 -10.08 5.67
N HIS A 134 5.36 -9.67 6.72
CA HIS A 134 6.00 -10.58 7.66
C HIS A 134 5.67 -10.21 9.11
N THR A 135 5.75 -11.22 9.97
CA THR A 135 5.91 -11.02 11.40
C THR A 135 6.80 -12.12 11.95
N HIS A 136 7.76 -11.79 12.83
CA HIS A 136 8.86 -12.70 13.20
C HIS A 136 9.63 -13.23 11.97
N SER A 137 9.78 -12.41 10.93
CA SER A 137 10.40 -12.79 9.66
C SER A 137 9.72 -13.97 8.94
N ILE A 138 8.48 -14.30 9.31
CA ILE A 138 7.65 -15.32 8.65
C ILE A 138 6.55 -14.62 7.85
N PRO A 139 6.35 -14.97 6.55
CA PRO A 139 5.28 -14.40 5.75
C PRO A 139 3.90 -14.60 6.37
N ILE A 140 3.03 -13.59 6.27
CA ILE A 140 1.66 -13.64 6.80
C ILE A 140 0.59 -13.66 5.69
N ASP A 141 1.02 -13.58 4.43
CA ASP A 141 0.12 -13.46 3.28
C ASP A 141 0.44 -14.37 2.10
N PHE A 142 1.49 -15.20 2.23
CA PHE A 142 1.88 -16.20 1.25
C PHE A 142 0.84 -17.32 1.13
N ASP A 143 0.63 -18.08 2.20
CA ASP A 143 -0.38 -19.13 2.28
C ASP A 143 -0.86 -19.34 3.73
N ARG A 144 -1.88 -20.19 3.89
CA ARG A 144 -2.49 -20.47 5.19
C ARG A 144 -1.52 -21.16 6.15
N GLU A 145 -0.70 -22.08 5.65
CA GLU A 145 0.23 -22.85 6.49
C GLU A 145 1.32 -21.94 7.10
N THR A 146 1.87 -21.05 6.28
CA THR A 146 2.90 -20.09 6.67
C THR A 146 2.33 -19.04 7.63
N PHE A 147 1.10 -18.58 7.40
CA PHE A 147 0.38 -17.72 8.36
C PHE A 147 0.18 -18.40 9.71
N ASP A 148 -0.29 -19.64 9.74
CA ASP A 148 -0.49 -20.41 10.97
C ASP A 148 0.86 -20.64 11.70
N ARG A 149 1.96 -20.85 10.96
CA ARG A 149 3.33 -20.90 11.52
C ARG A 149 3.75 -19.57 12.14
N SER A 150 3.42 -18.44 11.51
CA SER A 150 3.70 -17.12 12.07
C SER A 150 2.96 -16.94 13.40
N ILE A 151 1.66 -17.28 13.47
CA ILE A 151 0.89 -17.27 14.72
C ILE A 151 1.54 -18.19 15.77
N ALA A 152 1.90 -19.42 15.38
CA ALA A 152 2.50 -20.39 16.30
C ALA A 152 3.82 -19.90 16.91
N SER A 153 4.59 -19.07 16.18
CA SER A 153 5.83 -18.46 16.69
C SER A 153 5.62 -17.52 17.88
N PHE A 154 4.38 -17.09 18.13
CA PHE A 154 3.99 -16.28 19.29
C PHE A 154 3.44 -17.11 20.46
N GLU A 155 3.36 -18.43 20.35
CA GLU A 155 2.90 -19.26 21.47
C GLU A 155 3.89 -19.21 22.64
N LYS A 156 3.35 -19.07 23.86
CA LYS A 156 4.10 -19.23 25.12
C LYS A 156 3.52 -20.44 25.86
N ASP A 157 4.36 -21.14 26.61
CA ASP A 157 3.94 -22.33 27.36
C ASP A 157 2.79 -22.05 28.33
N SER A 158 1.71 -22.82 28.16
CA SER A 158 0.56 -23.02 29.06
C SER A 158 -0.39 -21.84 29.35
N THR A 159 -1.54 -21.79 28.66
CA THR A 159 -2.87 -21.42 29.20
C THR A 159 -3.96 -21.66 28.13
N THR A 160 -5.23 -21.72 28.54
CA THR A 160 -6.42 -21.80 27.67
C THR A 160 -6.61 -20.50 26.86
N ASN A 161 -7.17 -20.59 25.63
CA ASN A 161 -7.23 -19.54 24.57
C ASN A 161 -5.90 -19.25 23.82
N LYS A 162 -5.08 -20.28 23.57
CA LYS A 162 -3.76 -20.17 22.93
C LYS A 162 -3.75 -19.42 21.59
N LEU A 163 -4.58 -19.85 20.64
CA LEU A 163 -4.53 -19.35 19.26
C LEU A 163 -4.91 -17.87 19.16
N THR A 164 -6.02 -17.45 19.77
CA THR A 164 -6.43 -16.04 19.80
C THR A 164 -5.40 -15.16 20.49
N ASN A 165 -4.81 -15.63 21.60
CA ASN A 165 -3.78 -14.86 22.30
C ASN A 165 -2.47 -14.77 21.51
N ALA A 166 -2.07 -15.83 20.82
CA ALA A 166 -0.88 -15.83 19.96
C ALA A 166 -1.08 -14.92 18.75
N HIS A 167 -2.25 -14.97 18.13
CA HIS A 167 -2.60 -14.06 17.05
C HIS A 167 -2.62 -12.60 17.51
N LEU A 168 -3.24 -12.27 18.64
CA LEU A 168 -3.19 -10.91 19.16
C LEU A 168 -1.76 -10.43 19.46
N ARG A 169 -0.82 -11.33 19.79
CA ARG A 169 0.61 -10.97 19.92
C ARG A 169 1.28 -10.74 18.56
N LEU A 170 0.92 -11.51 17.53
CA LEU A 170 1.32 -11.22 16.15
C LEU A 170 0.83 -9.83 15.73
N VAL A 171 -0.44 -9.50 15.99
CA VAL A 171 -1.01 -8.17 15.70
C VAL A 171 -0.28 -7.08 16.48
N ASP A 172 0.03 -7.32 17.76
CA ASP A 172 0.77 -6.39 18.60
C ASP A 172 2.14 -6.03 18.03
N GLN A 173 2.88 -7.04 17.53
CA GLN A 173 4.18 -6.86 16.88
C GLN A 173 4.05 -6.19 15.51
N TYR A 174 3.12 -6.66 14.67
CA TYR A 174 2.85 -6.07 13.36
C TYR A 174 2.58 -4.56 13.45
N LEU A 175 1.80 -4.13 14.45
CA LEU A 175 1.50 -2.71 14.64
C LEU A 175 2.72 -1.90 15.10
N ASP A 176 3.68 -2.50 15.81
CA ASP A 176 4.95 -1.82 16.12
C ASP A 176 5.85 -1.74 14.88
N ASP A 177 5.93 -2.82 14.10
CA ASP A 177 6.70 -2.83 12.84
C ASP A 177 6.13 -1.83 11.82
N GLN A 178 4.80 -1.68 11.78
CA GLN A 178 4.12 -0.72 10.89
C GLN A 178 4.40 0.72 11.35
N MET A 179 4.44 0.95 12.66
CA MET A 179 4.86 2.23 13.22
C MET A 179 6.31 2.55 12.83
N GLU A 180 7.22 1.57 12.90
CA GLU A 180 8.60 1.78 12.47
C GLU A 180 8.68 2.16 10.98
N VAL A 181 7.98 1.45 10.10
CA VAL A 181 7.89 1.78 8.66
C VAL A 181 7.42 3.23 8.47
N MET A 182 6.35 3.63 9.16
CA MET A 182 5.82 4.99 9.06
C MET A 182 6.80 6.05 9.59
N GLN A 183 7.47 5.78 10.72
CA GLN A 183 8.43 6.70 11.31
C GLN A 183 9.67 6.87 10.44
N ARG A 184 10.13 5.80 9.78
CA ARG A 184 11.37 5.79 9.01
C ARG A 184 11.22 6.18 7.55
N LEU A 185 10.05 5.95 6.94
CA LEU A 185 9.82 6.22 5.52
C LEU A 185 8.75 7.28 5.25
N LYS A 186 7.86 7.57 6.23
CA LYS A 186 6.65 8.40 6.06
C LYS A 186 5.95 8.16 4.71
N PRO A 187 5.55 6.92 4.41
CA PRO A 187 5.00 6.56 3.10
C PRO A 187 3.72 7.34 2.80
N GLU A 188 3.52 7.74 1.55
CA GLU A 188 2.35 8.50 1.12
C GLU A 188 1.07 7.69 1.25
N VAL A 189 1.16 6.37 1.08
CA VAL A 189 0.05 5.44 1.17
C VAL A 189 0.38 4.40 2.25
N ILE A 190 -0.53 4.17 3.19
CA ILE A 190 -0.48 3.03 4.12
C ILE A 190 -1.15 1.85 3.42
N GLY A 191 -0.36 0.81 3.13
CA GLY A 191 -0.81 -0.44 2.52
C GLY A 191 -1.69 -1.25 3.48
N HIS A 192 -2.63 -2.00 2.90
CA HIS A 192 -3.56 -3.00 3.46
C HIS A 192 -3.45 -3.15 4.98
N PHE A 193 -3.95 -2.13 5.70
CA PHE A 193 -3.60 -1.86 7.09
C PHE A 193 -3.74 -3.06 8.03
N ASP A 194 -4.74 -3.90 7.81
CA ASP A 194 -5.09 -5.07 8.61
C ASP A 194 -4.85 -6.41 7.92
N LEU A 195 -3.81 -6.50 7.08
CA LEU A 195 -3.36 -7.74 6.45
C LEU A 195 -3.11 -8.87 7.45
N PHE A 196 -2.73 -8.56 8.69
CA PHE A 196 -2.60 -9.54 9.78
C PHE A 196 -3.88 -10.35 10.07
N ARG A 197 -5.02 -10.00 9.48
CA ARG A 197 -6.28 -10.74 9.54
C ARG A 197 -6.55 -11.59 8.30
N LEU A 198 -5.68 -11.65 7.29
CA LEU A 198 -5.95 -12.23 5.96
C LEU A 198 -6.76 -13.54 6.04
N PHE A 199 -6.32 -14.49 6.86
CA PHE A 199 -6.96 -15.80 7.04
C PHE A 199 -7.92 -15.89 8.24
N THR A 200 -8.23 -14.78 8.89
CA THR A 200 -9.10 -14.62 10.09
C THR A 200 -9.86 -13.28 10.06
N PRO A 201 -10.61 -12.97 8.98
CA PRO A 201 -11.31 -11.69 8.84
C PRO A 201 -12.27 -11.39 10.01
N GLU A 202 -12.69 -12.38 10.78
CA GLU A 202 -13.57 -12.26 11.94
C GLU A 202 -12.87 -11.83 13.25
N LEU A 203 -11.53 -11.84 13.32
CA LEU A 203 -10.78 -11.45 14.52
C LEU A 203 -11.20 -10.06 15.02
N LYS A 204 -11.62 -9.97 16.28
CA LYS A 204 -12.10 -8.71 16.88
C LYS A 204 -10.95 -7.96 17.55
N LEU A 205 -10.70 -6.73 17.10
CA LEU A 205 -9.60 -5.91 17.62
C LEU A 205 -10.06 -4.93 18.69
N LYS A 206 -11.25 -4.34 18.55
CA LYS A 206 -11.71 -3.22 19.39
C LYS A 206 -11.73 -3.47 20.90
N ALA A 207 -11.93 -4.72 21.33
CA ALA A 207 -11.95 -5.11 22.74
C ALA A 207 -10.62 -5.71 23.24
N SER A 208 -9.59 -5.73 22.39
CA SER A 208 -8.30 -6.35 22.69
C SER A 208 -7.27 -5.30 23.15
N GLN A 209 -6.19 -5.77 23.78
CA GLN A 209 -5.10 -4.87 24.20
C GLN A 209 -4.37 -4.16 23.04
N VAL A 210 -4.54 -4.61 21.79
CA VAL A 210 -3.83 -4.04 20.62
C VAL A 210 -4.55 -2.82 20.02
N TRP A 211 -5.79 -2.52 20.43
CA TRP A 211 -6.57 -1.44 19.84
C TRP A 211 -5.89 -0.06 19.99
N SER A 212 -5.23 0.19 21.12
CA SER A 212 -4.48 1.43 21.34
C SER A 212 -3.32 1.60 20.34
N LYS A 213 -2.72 0.51 19.86
CA LYS A 213 -1.70 0.55 18.79
C LYS A 213 -2.33 0.82 17.41
N VAL A 214 -3.53 0.31 17.15
CA VAL A 214 -4.30 0.66 15.95
C VAL A 214 -4.58 2.17 15.93
N GLU A 215 -5.09 2.72 17.03
CA GLU A 215 -5.34 4.17 17.21
C GLU A 215 -4.05 4.99 17.06
N ARG A 216 -2.97 4.55 17.70
CA ARG A 216 -1.64 5.18 17.61
C ARG A 216 -1.17 5.26 16.16
N ASN A 217 -1.24 4.15 15.42
CA ASN A 217 -0.75 4.08 14.05
C ASN A 217 -1.59 4.93 13.09
N ILE A 218 -2.92 4.86 13.20
CA ILE A 218 -3.82 5.70 12.39
C ILE A 218 -3.58 7.18 12.70
N SER A 219 -3.51 7.55 13.98
CA SER A 219 -3.27 8.94 14.39
C SER A 219 -1.95 9.47 13.82
N PHE A 220 -0.88 8.67 13.85
CA PHE A 220 0.41 9.07 13.29
C PHE A 220 0.35 9.28 11.77
N ALA A 221 -0.28 8.36 11.03
CA ALA A 221 -0.48 8.48 9.59
C ALA A 221 -1.34 9.69 9.21
N VAL A 222 -2.41 9.95 9.98
CA VAL A 222 -3.25 11.14 9.82
C VAL A 222 -2.42 12.42 10.02
N GLU A 223 -1.60 12.47 11.07
CA GLU A 223 -0.81 13.65 11.43
C GLU A 223 0.10 14.10 10.28
N TYR A 224 0.83 13.16 9.65
CA TYR A 224 1.70 13.49 8.52
C TYR A 224 0.97 13.53 7.17
N GLY A 225 -0.33 13.20 7.14
CA GLY A 225 -1.20 13.37 5.98
C GLY A 225 -1.23 12.20 5.00
N ALA A 226 -0.79 11.01 5.42
CA ALA A 226 -0.85 9.78 4.62
C ALA A 226 -2.26 9.47 4.13
N LEU A 227 -2.33 8.71 3.03
CA LEU A 227 -3.54 8.11 2.53
C LEU A 227 -3.60 6.67 3.03
N PHE A 228 -4.74 6.19 3.49
CA PHE A 228 -4.98 4.78 3.77
C PHE A 228 -5.57 4.14 2.52
N GLU A 229 -4.97 3.06 2.04
CA GLU A 229 -5.56 2.37 0.90
C GLU A 229 -6.83 1.63 1.28
N CYS A 230 -7.83 1.76 0.42
CA CYS A 230 -8.95 0.85 0.30
C CYS A 230 -8.56 -0.13 -0.81
N ASN A 231 -8.09 -1.31 -0.41
CA ASN A 231 -7.58 -2.33 -1.31
C ASN A 231 -8.64 -3.40 -1.64
N ALA A 232 -9.01 -3.49 -2.92
CA ALA A 232 -9.99 -4.44 -3.43
C ALA A 232 -9.51 -5.91 -3.40
N ALA A 233 -8.23 -6.16 -3.10
CA ALA A 233 -7.65 -7.50 -2.95
C ALA A 233 -8.34 -8.37 -1.90
N ALA A 234 -8.82 -7.78 -0.80
CA ALA A 234 -9.48 -8.52 0.26
C ALA A 234 -10.65 -9.37 -0.27
N PHE A 235 -11.40 -8.84 -1.25
CA PHE A 235 -12.55 -9.52 -1.85
C PHE A 235 -12.19 -10.81 -2.60
N ARG A 236 -11.01 -10.87 -3.27
CA ARG A 236 -10.52 -12.10 -3.93
C ARG A 236 -9.97 -13.10 -2.90
N LYS A 237 -9.63 -12.64 -1.70
CA LYS A 237 -9.18 -13.46 -0.55
C LYS A 237 -10.35 -13.93 0.33
N GLY A 238 -11.60 -13.73 -0.10
CA GLY A 238 -12.80 -14.23 0.58
C GLY A 238 -13.42 -13.26 1.59
N TRP A 239 -12.92 -12.02 1.68
CA TRP A 239 -13.50 -11.02 2.56
C TRP A 239 -14.78 -10.41 1.96
N ASN A 240 -15.64 -9.91 2.84
CA ASN A 240 -16.83 -9.12 2.48
C ASN A 240 -16.57 -7.61 2.53
N THR A 241 -15.35 -7.20 2.88
CA THR A 241 -14.91 -5.81 2.93
C THR A 241 -13.63 -5.64 2.11
N SER A 242 -13.26 -4.38 1.87
CA SER A 242 -11.89 -4.01 1.50
C SER A 242 -10.92 -4.30 2.65
N TYR A 243 -9.61 -4.23 2.40
CA TYR A 243 -8.71 -3.70 3.43
C TYR A 243 -8.85 -2.17 3.43
N PRO A 244 -9.06 -1.50 4.57
CA PRO A 244 -9.27 -2.09 5.88
C PRO A 244 -10.69 -2.61 6.11
N ALA A 245 -10.83 -3.57 7.03
CA ALA A 245 -12.13 -4.00 7.54
C ALA A 245 -12.90 -2.85 8.22
N LYS A 246 -14.22 -3.04 8.34
CA LYS A 246 -15.15 -1.97 8.76
C LYS A 246 -14.75 -1.26 10.06
N GLU A 247 -14.33 -1.99 11.10
CA GLU A 247 -14.00 -1.37 12.38
C GLU A 247 -12.79 -0.43 12.30
N ILE A 248 -11.83 -0.72 11.42
CA ILE A 248 -10.64 0.12 11.18
C ILE A 248 -10.98 1.25 10.21
N LEU A 249 -11.77 0.98 9.17
CA LEU A 249 -12.29 2.02 8.27
C LEU A 249 -13.05 3.11 9.05
N ASP A 250 -13.95 2.70 9.95
CA ASP A 250 -14.72 3.62 10.79
C ASP A 250 -13.79 4.46 11.68
N LEU A 251 -12.72 3.86 12.23
CA LEU A 251 -11.72 4.57 13.03
C LEU A 251 -10.93 5.59 12.20
N ILE A 252 -10.44 5.19 11.02
CA ILE A 252 -9.73 6.08 10.09
C ILE A 252 -10.61 7.29 9.74
N LEU A 253 -11.88 7.07 9.40
CA LEU A 253 -12.83 8.14 9.10
C LEU A 253 -13.05 9.05 10.32
N SER A 254 -13.22 8.48 11.51
CA SER A 254 -13.44 9.26 12.75
C SER A 254 -12.23 10.15 13.12
N MET A 255 -11.03 9.76 12.71
CA MET A 255 -9.78 10.49 12.92
C MET A 255 -9.44 11.45 11.76
N GLY A 256 -10.30 11.55 10.73
CA GLY A 256 -10.07 12.44 9.58
C GLY A 256 -9.04 11.91 8.58
N GLY A 257 -8.80 10.59 8.56
CA GLY A 257 -7.92 9.93 7.61
C GLY A 257 -8.40 10.03 6.17
N ARG A 258 -7.44 9.97 5.25
CA ARG A 258 -7.66 10.14 3.82
C ARG A 258 -7.68 8.79 3.15
N LEU A 259 -8.77 8.43 2.48
CA LEU A 259 -8.89 7.14 1.82
C LEU A 259 -8.49 7.25 0.34
N CYS A 260 -7.69 6.31 -0.16
CA CYS A 260 -7.41 6.14 -1.58
C CYS A 260 -7.83 4.75 -2.06
N LEU A 261 -7.94 4.54 -3.36
CA LEU A 261 -8.36 3.27 -3.97
C LEU A 261 -7.14 2.51 -4.52
N SER A 262 -7.18 1.19 -4.40
CA SER A 262 -6.23 0.28 -5.02
C SER A 262 -6.85 -1.08 -5.37
N ASP A 263 -6.29 -1.75 -6.39
CA ASP A 263 -6.59 -3.17 -6.72
C ASP A 263 -5.52 -4.13 -6.25
N ASP A 264 -4.29 -3.64 -6.02
CA ASP A 264 -3.13 -4.49 -5.76
C ASP A 264 -3.06 -5.59 -6.84
N SER A 265 -3.10 -5.11 -8.09
CA SER A 265 -3.22 -5.97 -9.25
C SER A 265 -1.88 -6.68 -9.51
N HIS A 266 -1.91 -8.01 -9.56
CA HIS A 266 -0.77 -8.86 -9.87
C HIS A 266 -0.79 -9.37 -11.32
N GLY A 267 -1.20 -8.52 -12.26
CA GLY A 267 -1.36 -8.83 -13.68
C GLY A 267 -2.69 -8.36 -14.27
N VAL A 268 -2.87 -8.56 -15.58
CA VAL A 268 -3.98 -8.00 -16.37
C VAL A 268 -5.35 -8.43 -15.84
N GLN A 269 -5.47 -9.68 -15.39
CA GLN A 269 -6.73 -10.20 -14.86
C GLN A 269 -7.16 -9.57 -13.53
N ALA A 270 -6.20 -9.02 -12.77
CA ALA A 270 -6.44 -8.42 -11.47
C ALA A 270 -6.72 -6.91 -11.53
N VAL A 271 -6.42 -6.25 -12.65
CA VAL A 271 -6.63 -4.79 -12.80
C VAL A 271 -8.12 -4.45 -12.69
N GLY A 272 -8.46 -3.61 -11.72
CA GLY A 272 -9.82 -3.22 -11.38
C GLY A 272 -10.67 -4.35 -10.78
N LEU A 273 -10.11 -5.53 -10.52
CA LEU A 273 -10.91 -6.65 -10.00
C LEU A 273 -11.56 -6.27 -8.66
N ASN A 274 -12.85 -6.56 -8.52
CA ASN A 274 -13.67 -6.19 -7.35
C ASN A 274 -13.84 -4.68 -7.09
N TYR A 275 -13.47 -3.78 -8.01
CA TYR A 275 -13.64 -2.33 -7.80
C TYR A 275 -15.09 -1.90 -7.54
N LEU A 276 -16.07 -2.52 -8.20
CA LEU A 276 -17.48 -2.24 -7.95
C LEU A 276 -17.92 -2.68 -6.55
N ARG A 277 -17.38 -3.79 -6.03
CA ARG A 277 -17.63 -4.26 -4.65
C ARG A 277 -17.00 -3.32 -3.63
N MET A 278 -15.77 -2.90 -3.86
CA MET A 278 -15.09 -1.90 -3.04
C MET A 278 -15.85 -0.57 -3.02
N ARG A 279 -16.27 -0.06 -4.18
CA ARG A 279 -17.10 1.14 -4.30
C ARG A 279 -18.36 1.01 -3.44
N GLN A 280 -19.09 -0.09 -3.58
CA GLN A 280 -20.31 -0.33 -2.82
C GLN A 280 -20.04 -0.35 -1.31
N TYR A 281 -19.00 -1.08 -0.87
CA TYR A 281 -18.58 -1.12 0.53
C TYR A 281 -18.26 0.27 1.11
N LEU A 282 -17.54 1.10 0.36
CA LEU A 282 -17.21 2.46 0.79
C LEU A 282 -18.45 3.38 0.81
N ILE A 283 -19.37 3.24 -0.15
CA ILE A 283 -20.66 3.97 -0.13
C ILE A 283 -21.47 3.58 1.11
N ASP A 284 -21.62 2.29 1.36
CA ASP A 284 -22.38 1.76 2.51
C ASP A 284 -21.75 2.13 3.85
N SER A 285 -20.43 2.36 3.86
CA SER A 285 -19.68 2.83 5.02
C SER A 285 -19.70 4.36 5.18
N GLY A 286 -20.44 5.10 4.33
CA GLY A 286 -20.59 6.54 4.46
C GLY A 286 -19.40 7.37 3.98
N VAL A 287 -18.54 6.82 3.12
CA VAL A 287 -17.36 7.53 2.61
C VAL A 287 -17.77 8.62 1.63
N ASP A 288 -17.65 9.88 2.04
CA ASP A 288 -17.99 11.05 1.21
C ASP A 288 -16.84 11.59 0.38
N ARG A 289 -15.59 11.25 0.71
CA ARG A 289 -14.42 11.80 0.05
C ARG A 289 -13.36 10.73 -0.14
N ILE A 290 -12.79 10.69 -1.35
CA ILE A 290 -11.59 9.90 -1.64
C ILE A 290 -10.45 10.83 -2.06
N TRP A 291 -9.22 10.34 -1.94
CA TRP A 291 -7.99 11.06 -2.20
C TRP A 291 -7.13 10.30 -3.19
N TYR A 292 -6.35 11.03 -3.97
CA TYR A 292 -5.43 10.47 -4.94
C TYR A 292 -4.18 11.33 -5.10
N LEU A 293 -3.08 10.71 -5.50
CA LEU A 293 -1.80 11.37 -5.67
C LEU A 293 -1.59 11.84 -7.11
N GLU A 294 -0.95 12.99 -7.24
CA GLU A 294 -0.39 13.47 -8.50
C GLU A 294 1.03 14.01 -8.27
N LYS A 295 1.82 14.15 -9.35
CA LYS A 295 3.08 14.90 -9.26
C LYS A 295 2.80 16.36 -8.93
N ASN A 296 3.62 16.93 -8.05
CA ASN A 296 3.60 18.34 -7.78
C ASN A 296 4.19 19.11 -8.98
N SER A 297 3.33 19.68 -9.82
CA SER A 297 3.70 20.46 -11.01
C SER A 297 4.17 21.90 -10.71
N SER A 298 4.27 22.29 -9.43
CA SER A 298 4.69 23.65 -9.04
C SER A 298 6.21 23.80 -9.22
N THR A 299 6.66 24.30 -10.37
CA THR A 299 8.03 24.81 -10.59
C THR A 299 8.27 26.19 -9.97
N SER A 300 7.28 26.80 -9.33
CA SER A 300 7.47 28.03 -8.57
C SER A 300 8.10 27.71 -7.20
N PHE A 301 9.42 27.72 -7.15
CA PHE A 301 10.14 28.09 -5.93
C PHE A 301 9.75 29.55 -5.58
N SER A 302 8.61 29.74 -4.92
CA SER A 302 8.44 30.93 -4.12
C SER A 302 9.24 30.73 -2.84
N THR A 303 10.49 31.18 -2.86
CA THR A 303 11.18 31.66 -1.65
C THR A 303 10.38 32.84 -1.10
N ILE A 304 9.30 32.55 -0.40
CA ILE A 304 8.72 33.45 0.60
C ILE A 304 8.55 32.57 1.82
N GLY A 305 9.38 32.84 2.82
CA GLY A 305 9.21 32.28 4.15
C GLY A 305 7.83 32.69 4.65
N ASP A 306 6.92 31.72 4.69
CA ASP A 306 5.70 31.87 5.44
C ASP A 306 5.97 31.38 6.87
N SER A 307 6.67 32.23 7.61
CA SER A 307 6.72 32.19 9.07
C SER A 307 5.42 32.73 9.67
N SER A 308 4.27 32.42 9.07
CA SER A 308 2.98 32.53 9.73
C SER A 308 2.53 31.13 10.13
N VAL A 309 2.85 30.77 11.39
CA VAL A 309 2.15 29.70 12.09
C VAL A 309 0.73 30.18 12.30
N THR A 310 -0.08 30.10 11.25
CA THR A 310 -1.52 29.99 11.40
C THR A 310 -1.77 28.52 11.72
N HIS A 311 -2.31 28.25 12.91
CA HIS A 311 -2.80 26.92 13.28
C HIS A 311 -4.02 26.56 12.41
N SER A 312 -3.82 26.33 11.11
CA SER A 312 -4.80 25.62 10.30
C SER A 312 -4.61 24.14 10.56
N SER A 313 -5.55 23.55 11.30
CA SER A 313 -5.56 22.19 11.85
C SER A 313 -5.67 21.06 10.81
N SER A 314 -5.11 21.22 9.61
CA SER A 314 -5.22 20.23 8.53
C SER A 314 -3.85 19.67 8.17
N ALA A 315 -3.73 18.34 8.20
CA ALA A 315 -2.54 17.60 7.79
C ALA A 315 -2.03 18.05 6.40
N PRO A 316 -0.72 18.03 6.13
CA PRO A 316 -0.17 18.51 4.86
C PRO A 316 -0.69 17.68 3.68
N THR A 317 -0.93 18.31 2.53
CA THR A 317 -1.32 17.61 1.28
C THR A 317 -0.16 17.45 0.31
N ARG A 318 0.99 18.08 0.57
CA ARG A 318 2.19 17.99 -0.26
C ARG A 318 3.22 17.13 0.45
N PHE A 319 3.76 16.14 -0.26
CA PHE A 319 4.75 15.24 0.29
C PHE A 319 6.16 15.61 -0.18
N PRO A 320 7.21 15.43 0.66
CA PRO A 320 8.56 15.87 0.33
C PRO A 320 9.19 15.15 -0.88
N ARG A 321 8.73 13.94 -1.22
CA ARG A 321 9.07 13.20 -2.45
C ARG A 321 8.51 13.80 -3.75
N GLY A 322 7.67 14.84 -3.65
CA GLY A 322 7.23 15.61 -4.82
C GLY A 322 5.84 15.24 -5.35
N THR A 323 5.00 14.61 -4.53
CA THR A 323 3.58 14.37 -4.83
C THR A 323 2.66 15.31 -4.06
N VAL A 324 1.42 15.40 -4.52
CA VAL A 324 0.34 16.13 -3.86
C VAL A 324 -0.90 15.25 -3.78
N ALA A 325 -1.49 15.16 -2.60
CA ALA A 325 -2.80 14.57 -2.37
C ALA A 325 -3.90 15.54 -2.81
N LYS A 326 -4.72 15.09 -3.76
CA LYS A 326 -5.94 15.78 -4.18
C LYS A 326 -7.15 15.00 -3.70
N SER A 327 -8.24 15.71 -3.43
CA SER A 327 -9.49 15.07 -2.99
C SER A 327 -10.55 15.14 -4.08
N MET A 328 -11.43 14.15 -4.08
CA MET A 328 -12.69 14.15 -4.80
C MET A 328 -13.81 14.02 -3.78
N GLY A 329 -14.78 14.93 -3.84
CA GLY A 329 -15.92 14.95 -2.93
C GLY A 329 -16.95 13.85 -3.26
N PRO A 330 -18.18 13.97 -2.74
CA PRO A 330 -19.21 12.94 -2.85
C PRO A 330 -19.54 12.50 -4.27
N GLU A 331 -19.24 13.33 -5.28
CA GLU A 331 -19.37 13.03 -6.70
C GLU A 331 -18.53 11.82 -7.14
N TRP A 332 -17.52 11.42 -6.36
CA TRP A 332 -16.77 10.19 -6.61
C TRP A 332 -17.69 8.98 -6.70
N LYS A 333 -18.77 8.95 -5.90
CA LYS A 333 -19.72 7.83 -5.83
C LYS A 333 -20.43 7.61 -7.15
N THR A 334 -20.74 8.66 -7.89
CA THR A 334 -21.51 8.62 -9.16
C THR A 334 -20.68 9.04 -10.36
N HIS A 335 -19.36 9.08 -10.23
CA HIS A 335 -18.47 9.50 -11.30
C HIS A 335 -18.68 8.63 -12.57
N PRO A 336 -18.69 9.23 -13.78
CA PRO A 336 -18.94 8.49 -15.03
C PRO A 336 -18.03 7.28 -15.27
N PHE A 337 -16.83 7.28 -14.67
CA PHE A 337 -15.95 6.11 -14.63
C PHE A 337 -16.67 4.83 -14.28
N TRP A 338 -17.54 4.81 -13.27
CA TRP A 338 -18.16 3.57 -12.81
C TRP A 338 -19.05 2.92 -13.86
N THR A 339 -19.73 3.74 -14.66
CA THR A 339 -20.56 3.26 -15.77
C THR A 339 -19.69 2.72 -16.90
N THR A 340 -18.65 3.47 -17.30
CA THR A 340 -17.69 3.03 -18.34
C THR A 340 -16.96 1.75 -17.91
N PHE A 341 -16.52 1.70 -16.65
CA PHE A 341 -15.81 0.58 -16.05
C PHE A 341 -16.67 -0.68 -16.04
N ALA A 342 -17.93 -0.59 -15.60
CA ALA A 342 -18.85 -1.72 -15.62
C ALA A 342 -19.07 -2.24 -17.05
N ALA A 343 -19.34 -1.35 -18.00
CA ALA A 343 -19.50 -1.72 -19.41
C ALA A 343 -18.24 -2.37 -20.01
N ALA A 344 -17.05 -1.87 -19.64
CA ALA A 344 -15.77 -2.42 -20.11
C ALA A 344 -15.47 -3.82 -19.54
N LEU A 345 -16.00 -4.15 -18.35
CA LEU A 345 -15.92 -5.51 -17.80
C LEU A 345 -16.88 -6.48 -18.49
N GLU A 346 -18.09 -6.02 -18.86
CA GLU A 346 -19.10 -6.84 -19.55
C GLU A 346 -18.70 -7.15 -21.00
N GLY A 347 -18.11 -6.19 -21.72
CA GLY A 347 -17.68 -6.37 -23.11
C GLY A 347 -16.46 -7.29 -23.32
N GLN A 348 -15.98 -7.94 -22.25
CA GLN A 348 -14.83 -8.85 -22.28
C GLN A 348 -15.12 -10.25 -21.74
N GLN A 349 -16.36 -10.50 -21.27
CA GLN A 349 -16.89 -11.85 -21.07
C GLN A 349 -17.47 -12.36 -22.38
#